data_AF-A0A7R9GJQ1-F1
#
_entry.id   AF-A0A7R9GJQ1-F1
#
_cell.length_a   1.000
_cell.length_b   1.000
_cell.length_c   1.000
_cell.angle_alpha   90.00
_cell.angle_beta   90.00
_cell.angle_gamma   90.00
#
_symmetry.space_group_name_H-M   'P 1'
#
loop_
_entity.id
_entity.type
_entity.pdbx_description
1 polymer ?
#
loop_
_entity_poly.entity_id
_entity_poly.type
_entity_poly.pdbx_seq_one_letter_code
_entity_poly.pdbx_strand_id
1 'polypeptide(L)'
;MEKLAVVFILIIGVLAYQTSAKTVSDSEPAKNETKSIMGRDSLDNLAPKADYCKVSQGHTACKFTKPNELGACQKVNKRELTPTEKSKIVDAHNAKRRLVAKGNQSPQPEAADMAKLVWNDEAAAIAQLWVDQCTFNHDQERSTVKTGKSITNGQNLYMGMGPGDLDIDDAINAWFEEVKSFSPSSVTNFQFSMSTGHYSQLVWAKTTSIGCGFVNYGNDQKIFACNYGPAGNFMGQPVYKTGKACSACPSDMSKCDDGLCTK
;
A
#
# COMPACT_ATOMS: atom_id res chain seq x y z
N MET A 1 -42.50 -85.75 7.41
CA MET A 1 -43.21 -84.65 6.75
C MET A 1 -42.17 -83.78 6.06
N GLU A 2 -42.10 -83.95 4.73
CA GLU A 2 -41.61 -83.05 3.65
C GLU A 2 -40.38 -82.16 3.87
N LYS A 3 -39.43 -81.96 2.94
CA LYS A 3 -39.03 -82.50 1.61
C LYS A 3 -37.63 -81.87 1.33
N LEU A 4 -36.74 -82.66 0.73
CA LEU A 4 -35.58 -82.35 -0.17
C LEU A 4 -34.77 -81.04 0.09
N ALA A 5 -33.48 -81.03 0.47
CA ALA A 5 -32.25 -81.57 -0.13
C ALA A 5 -31.99 -81.14 -1.59
N VAL A 6 -30.94 -80.31 -1.83
CA VAL A 6 -29.84 -80.57 -2.80
C VAL A 6 -28.60 -79.76 -2.39
N VAL A 7 -27.50 -80.50 -2.23
CA VAL A 7 -26.09 -80.09 -2.06
C VAL A 7 -25.41 -80.13 -3.45
N PHE A 8 -24.30 -79.42 -3.68
CA PHE A 8 -23.01 -79.98 -4.18
C PHE A 8 -22.01 -78.91 -4.71
N ILE A 9 -20.89 -78.82 -3.96
CA ILE A 9 -19.47 -78.93 -4.38
C ILE A 9 -18.75 -77.79 -5.14
N LEU A 10 -17.80 -77.18 -4.40
CA LEU A 10 -16.38 -76.89 -4.66
C LEU A 10 -15.84 -76.85 -6.11
N ILE A 11 -14.99 -75.85 -6.38
CA ILE A 11 -13.63 -76.02 -6.94
C ILE A 11 -12.75 -74.81 -6.53
N ILE A 12 -11.55 -75.14 -6.02
CA ILE A 12 -10.44 -74.24 -5.70
C ILE A 12 -9.63 -74.02 -6.98
N GLY A 13 -9.25 -72.78 -7.29
CA GLY A 13 -8.35 -72.46 -8.40
C GLY A 13 -7.51 -71.23 -8.09
N VAL A 14 -6.27 -71.45 -7.66
CA VAL A 14 -5.19 -70.44 -7.60
C VAL A 14 -4.53 -70.40 -8.96
N LEU A 15 -4.37 -69.21 -9.56
CA LEU A 15 -3.37 -68.98 -10.62
C LEU A 15 -2.95 -67.50 -10.69
N ALA A 16 -1.64 -67.33 -10.42
CA ALA A 16 -0.71 -66.27 -10.76
C ALA A 16 -1.24 -64.98 -11.43
N TYR A 17 -1.03 -63.84 -10.76
CA TYR A 17 -0.94 -62.54 -11.43
C TYR A 17 0.53 -62.18 -11.68
N GLN A 18 0.86 -61.98 -12.95
CA GLN A 18 2.20 -61.67 -13.47
C GLN A 18 2.69 -60.30 -13.01
N THR A 19 3.98 -60.23 -12.70
CA THR A 19 4.75 -59.00 -12.53
C THR A 19 5.01 -58.36 -13.90
N SER A 20 4.72 -57.06 -14.03
CA SER A 20 5.22 -56.24 -15.13
C SER A 20 5.87 -55.00 -14.56
N ALA A 21 7.21 -54.99 -14.62
CA ALA A 21 8.04 -53.85 -14.31
C ALA A 21 7.80 -52.77 -15.38
N LYS A 22 7.36 -51.59 -14.96
CA LYS A 22 7.31 -50.40 -15.81
C LYS A 22 8.56 -49.57 -15.55
N THR A 23 9.29 -49.36 -16.63
CA THR A 23 10.56 -48.66 -16.75
C THR A 23 10.52 -47.24 -16.18
N VAL A 24 11.52 -46.91 -15.37
CA VAL A 24 11.87 -45.54 -14.97
C VAL A 24 12.30 -44.79 -16.23
N SER A 25 11.49 -43.82 -16.66
CA SER A 25 11.95 -42.80 -17.60
C SER A 25 12.62 -41.70 -16.80
N ASP A 26 13.91 -41.47 -17.08
CA ASP A 26 14.66 -40.33 -16.56
C ASP A 26 13.94 -39.02 -16.93
N SER A 27 13.22 -38.45 -15.96
CA SER A 27 12.75 -37.07 -16.06
C SER A 27 13.92 -36.16 -15.70
N GLU A 28 14.37 -35.40 -16.71
CA GLU A 28 15.25 -34.24 -16.60
C GLU A 28 14.90 -33.41 -15.35
N PRO A 29 15.88 -32.98 -14.53
CA PRO A 29 15.58 -32.20 -13.34
C PRO A 29 14.94 -30.88 -13.76
N ALA A 30 13.72 -30.63 -13.28
CA ALA A 30 13.02 -29.37 -13.46
C ALA A 30 13.97 -28.22 -13.06
N LYS A 31 14.31 -27.37 -14.03
CA LYS A 31 15.00 -26.11 -13.77
C LYS A 31 14.16 -25.37 -12.75
N ASN A 32 14.72 -25.19 -11.57
CA ASN A 32 14.16 -24.40 -10.49
C ASN A 32 14.24 -22.93 -10.93
N GLU A 33 13.32 -22.52 -11.80
CA GLU A 33 13.06 -21.11 -12.05
C GLU A 33 12.34 -20.57 -10.82
N THR A 34 13.10 -19.87 -9.98
CA THR A 34 12.55 -18.93 -9.01
C THR A 34 11.67 -17.95 -9.76
N LYS A 35 10.35 -18.23 -9.77
CA LYS A 35 9.32 -17.31 -10.25
C LYS A 35 9.55 -15.97 -9.54
N SER A 36 9.98 -14.96 -10.28
CA SER A 36 10.10 -13.59 -9.79
C SER A 36 8.77 -13.15 -9.18
N ILE A 37 8.68 -13.07 -7.85
CA ILE A 37 7.44 -12.77 -7.10
C ILE A 37 7.21 -11.26 -6.97
N MET A 38 7.56 -10.51 -8.02
CA MET A 38 6.83 -9.26 -8.26
C MET A 38 5.63 -9.61 -9.11
N GLY A 39 4.44 -9.15 -8.71
CA GLY A 39 3.41 -8.92 -9.71
C GLY A 39 4.04 -8.00 -10.75
N ARG A 40 4.19 -8.46 -12.01
CA ARG A 40 4.73 -7.64 -13.11
C ARG A 40 4.06 -6.26 -13.13
N ASP A 41 2.78 -6.27 -12.80
CA ASP A 41 1.86 -5.15 -12.70
C ASP A 41 2.37 -3.95 -11.87
N SER A 42 3.11 -4.16 -10.76
CA SER A 42 3.59 -3.03 -9.95
C SER A 42 4.77 -2.31 -10.60
N LEU A 43 5.69 -3.05 -11.22
CA LEU A 43 6.83 -2.46 -11.94
C LEU A 43 6.42 -1.74 -13.22
N ASP A 44 5.38 -2.21 -13.90
CA ASP A 44 4.85 -1.60 -15.12
C ASP A 44 4.35 -0.16 -14.87
N ASN A 45 4.12 0.19 -13.61
CA ASN A 45 3.73 1.54 -13.21
C ASN A 45 4.92 2.51 -13.07
N LEU A 46 6.16 2.03 -13.05
CA LEU A 46 7.35 2.86 -12.91
C LEU A 46 7.87 3.37 -14.28
N ALA A 47 8.55 4.52 -14.24
CA ALA A 47 9.40 4.98 -15.34
C ALA A 47 10.68 4.12 -15.46
N PRO A 48 11.49 4.28 -16.52
CA PRO A 48 12.80 3.63 -16.58
C PRO A 48 13.66 3.97 -15.36
N LYS A 49 14.33 2.96 -14.78
CA LYS A 49 15.22 3.10 -13.61
C LYS A 49 16.18 4.28 -13.72
N ALA A 50 16.75 4.50 -14.92
CA ALA A 50 17.69 5.59 -15.17
C ALA A 50 17.12 6.97 -14.86
N ASP A 51 15.81 7.19 -15.02
CA ASP A 51 15.17 8.47 -14.75
C ASP A 51 15.08 8.77 -13.26
N TYR A 52 14.81 7.75 -12.43
CA TYR A 52 14.89 7.87 -10.98
C TYR A 52 16.34 8.11 -10.50
N CYS A 53 17.31 7.43 -11.10
CA CYS A 53 18.73 7.61 -10.75
C CYS A 53 19.28 9.01 -11.12
N LYS A 54 18.68 9.69 -12.11
CA LYS A 54 18.99 11.11 -12.42
C LYS A 54 18.48 12.06 -11.34
N VAL A 55 17.35 11.75 -10.69
CA VAL A 55 16.85 12.53 -9.55
C VAL A 55 17.78 12.36 -8.35
N SER A 56 18.08 11.12 -7.99
CA SER A 56 19.02 10.81 -6.91
C SER A 56 19.50 9.35 -7.00
N GLN A 57 20.78 9.11 -6.72
CA GLN A 57 21.30 7.75 -6.52
C GLN A 57 20.69 7.08 -5.28
N GLY A 58 20.16 7.88 -4.35
CA GLY A 58 19.42 7.44 -3.17
C GLY A 58 17.96 7.07 -3.42
N HIS A 59 17.44 7.30 -4.63
CA HIS A 59 16.03 7.08 -4.94
C HIS A 59 15.61 5.62 -4.80
N THR A 60 14.47 5.33 -4.17
CA THR A 60 13.98 3.98 -3.93
C THR A 60 13.90 3.14 -5.21
N ALA A 61 13.24 3.64 -6.26
CA ALA A 61 13.19 2.98 -7.57
C ALA A 61 14.52 2.98 -8.37
N CYS A 62 15.53 3.74 -7.94
CA CYS A 62 16.89 3.59 -8.47
C CYS A 62 17.60 2.42 -7.77
N LYS A 63 17.50 2.35 -6.44
CA LYS A 63 18.21 1.37 -5.61
C LYS A 63 17.62 -0.02 -5.73
N PHE A 64 16.29 -0.13 -5.75
CA PHE A 64 15.60 -1.40 -5.59
C PHE A 64 14.73 -1.71 -6.80
N THR A 65 14.71 -2.98 -7.17
CA THR A 65 13.87 -3.51 -8.24
C THR A 65 13.23 -4.83 -7.87
N LYS A 66 13.35 -5.29 -6.61
CA LYS A 66 12.77 -6.54 -6.11
C LYS A 66 12.72 -6.52 -4.57
N PRO A 67 11.90 -7.38 -3.95
CA PRO A 67 11.87 -7.49 -2.50
C PRO A 67 13.16 -8.04 -1.88
N ASN A 68 13.45 -7.65 -0.64
CA ASN A 68 14.62 -8.05 0.12
C ASN A 68 14.41 -9.38 0.86
N GLU A 69 13.97 -10.41 0.14
CA GLU A 69 13.55 -11.70 0.72
C GLU A 69 14.69 -12.43 1.45
N LEU A 70 15.93 -12.28 0.97
CA LEU A 70 17.12 -12.89 1.57
C LEU A 70 17.78 -12.02 2.65
N GLY A 71 17.27 -10.81 2.89
CA GLY A 71 17.79 -9.85 3.85
C GLY A 71 16.83 -9.62 5.01
N ALA A 72 16.51 -8.35 5.28
CA ALA A 72 15.73 -7.95 6.46
C ALA A 72 14.31 -8.54 6.50
N CYS A 73 13.73 -8.87 5.35
CA CYS A 73 12.41 -9.49 5.31
C CYS A 73 12.42 -10.93 5.83
N GLN A 74 13.52 -11.67 5.64
CA GLN A 74 13.73 -13.11 5.92
C GLN A 74 12.73 -14.06 5.23
N LYS A 75 11.43 -13.79 5.34
CA LYS A 75 10.31 -14.49 4.73
C LYS A 75 9.18 -13.50 4.48
N VAL A 76 8.75 -13.31 3.24
CA VAL A 76 7.56 -12.52 2.92
C VAL A 76 6.32 -13.42 2.97
N ASN A 77 5.32 -13.02 3.75
CA ASN A 77 4.05 -13.75 3.91
C ASN A 77 2.97 -13.23 2.95
N LYS A 78 2.85 -11.90 2.82
CA LYS A 78 1.91 -11.22 1.92
C LYS A 78 2.49 -9.87 1.51
N ARG A 79 2.21 -9.41 0.31
CA ARG A 79 2.59 -8.08 -0.18
C ARG A 79 1.57 -7.57 -1.18
N GLU A 80 1.69 -6.31 -1.53
CA GLU A 80 0.79 -5.59 -2.44
C GLU A 80 -0.63 -5.42 -1.88
N LEU A 81 -1.30 -4.38 -2.39
CA LEU A 81 -2.68 -4.05 -2.05
C LEU A 81 -3.58 -4.47 -3.21
N THR A 82 -4.70 -5.12 -2.87
CA THR A 82 -5.78 -5.42 -3.81
C THR A 82 -6.45 -4.12 -4.30
N PRO A 83 -7.14 -4.14 -5.46
CA PRO A 83 -7.89 -2.97 -5.94
C PRO A 83 -8.90 -2.43 -4.92
N THR A 84 -9.58 -3.31 -4.18
CA THR A 84 -10.52 -2.93 -3.11
C THR A 84 -9.82 -2.19 -1.98
N GLU A 85 -8.65 -2.67 -1.54
CA GLU A 85 -7.85 -2.01 -0.51
C GLU A 85 -7.34 -0.63 -0.98
N LYS A 86 -6.92 -0.51 -2.24
CA LYS A 86 -6.55 0.79 -2.84
C LYS A 86 -7.70 1.79 -2.80
N SER A 87 -8.92 1.37 -3.19
CA SER A 87 -10.11 2.23 -3.10
C SER A 87 -10.40 2.62 -1.65
N LYS A 88 -10.40 1.65 -0.74
CA LYS A 88 -10.64 1.87 0.68
C LYS A 88 -9.68 2.90 1.28
N ILE A 89 -8.40 2.86 0.91
CA ILE A 89 -7.40 3.84 1.34
C ILE A 89 -7.79 5.25 0.88
N VAL A 90 -8.09 5.43 -0.41
CA VAL A 90 -8.46 6.75 -0.97
C VAL A 90 -9.74 7.27 -0.31
N ASP A 91 -10.75 6.41 -0.14
CA ASP A 91 -12.03 6.76 0.45
C ASP A 91 -11.88 7.17 1.92
N ALA A 92 -11.10 6.42 2.70
CA ALA A 92 -10.81 6.73 4.10
C ALA A 92 -10.08 8.08 4.25
N HIS A 93 -9.05 8.33 3.42
CA HIS A 93 -8.35 9.63 3.45
C HIS A 93 -9.28 10.78 3.09
N ASN A 94 -10.08 10.64 2.03
CA ASN A 94 -11.00 11.68 1.59
C ASN A 94 -12.12 11.92 2.62
N ALA A 95 -12.61 10.88 3.31
CA ALA A 95 -13.55 11.04 4.41
C ALA A 95 -12.97 11.88 5.56
N LYS A 96 -11.72 11.62 5.96
CA LYS A 96 -11.01 12.39 6.99
C LYS A 96 -10.71 13.83 6.55
N ARG A 97 -10.25 14.03 5.32
CA ARG A 97 -10.02 15.36 4.73
C ARG A 97 -11.30 16.18 4.69
N ARG A 98 -12.43 15.55 4.33
CA ARG A 98 -13.75 16.18 4.33
C ARG A 98 -14.23 16.55 5.74
N LEU A 99 -13.99 15.69 6.72
CA LEU A 99 -14.32 15.96 8.12
C LEU A 99 -13.66 17.27 8.58
N VAL A 100 -12.37 17.44 8.28
CA VAL A 100 -11.62 18.66 8.59
C VAL A 100 -12.10 19.84 7.74
N ALA A 101 -12.26 19.65 6.42
CA ALA A 101 -12.63 20.72 5.51
C ALA A 101 -13.97 21.38 5.87
N LYS A 102 -14.95 20.57 6.31
CA LYS A 102 -16.28 21.03 6.75
C LYS A 102 -16.32 21.52 8.19
N GLY A 103 -15.20 21.54 8.91
CA GLY A 103 -15.14 22.03 10.30
C GLY A 103 -15.73 21.06 11.32
N ASN A 104 -15.90 19.80 10.94
CA ASN A 104 -16.44 18.75 11.81
C ASN A 104 -15.33 18.07 12.67
N GLN A 105 -14.12 18.63 12.69
CA GLN A 105 -13.00 18.19 13.52
C GLN A 105 -12.56 19.30 14.46
N SER A 106 -13.35 19.60 15.49
CA SER A 106 -12.97 20.61 16.49
C SER A 106 -11.67 20.20 17.22
N PRO A 107 -10.77 21.14 17.57
CA PRO A 107 -10.85 22.59 17.38
C PRO A 107 -10.24 23.10 16.05
N GLN A 108 -10.08 22.24 15.04
CA GLN A 108 -9.46 22.61 13.77
C GLN A 108 -10.41 23.50 12.95
N PRO A 109 -9.90 24.58 12.33
CA PRO A 109 -10.70 25.43 11.45
C PRO A 109 -11.12 24.70 10.16
N GLU A 110 -12.19 25.18 9.53
CA GLU A 110 -12.59 24.74 8.19
C GLU A 110 -11.50 25.00 7.14
N ALA A 111 -11.46 24.17 6.09
CA ALA A 111 -10.50 24.28 5.00
C ALA A 111 -11.18 24.71 3.69
N ALA A 112 -10.77 25.84 3.15
CA ALA A 112 -11.37 26.44 1.97
C ALA A 112 -10.90 25.83 0.63
N ASP A 113 -9.76 25.14 0.63
CA ASP A 113 -9.02 24.74 -0.57
C ASP A 113 -8.57 23.25 -0.58
N MET A 114 -9.16 22.42 0.30
CA MET A 114 -8.77 21.02 0.48
C MET A 114 -9.00 20.18 -0.78
N ALA A 115 -7.95 19.74 -1.47
CA ALA A 115 -8.09 18.88 -2.65
C ALA A 115 -8.60 17.48 -2.30
N LYS A 116 -9.41 16.89 -3.18
CA LYS A 116 -9.74 15.45 -3.14
C LYS A 116 -8.54 14.64 -3.63
N LEU A 117 -8.14 13.62 -2.87
CA LEU A 117 -7.08 12.72 -3.26
C LEU A 117 -7.57 11.71 -4.29
N VAL A 118 -6.69 11.40 -5.25
CA VAL A 118 -6.83 10.28 -6.19
C VAL A 118 -5.68 9.29 -6.04
N TRP A 119 -5.90 8.04 -6.42
CA TRP A 119 -4.83 7.04 -6.42
C TRP A 119 -3.75 7.35 -7.48
N ASN A 120 -2.49 7.10 -7.15
CA ASN A 120 -1.35 7.22 -8.05
C ASN A 120 -0.52 5.92 -8.03
N ASP A 121 -0.56 5.18 -9.13
CA ASP A 121 0.11 3.89 -9.24
C ASP A 121 1.64 3.99 -9.25
N GLU A 122 2.22 5.09 -9.75
CA GLU A 122 3.68 5.29 -9.68
C GLU A 122 4.12 5.50 -8.22
N ALA A 123 3.41 6.36 -7.48
CA ALA A 123 3.68 6.60 -6.07
C ALA A 123 3.51 5.31 -5.24
N ALA A 124 2.51 4.49 -5.57
CA ALA A 124 2.25 3.20 -4.96
C ALA A 124 3.35 2.17 -5.25
N ALA A 125 3.83 2.09 -6.50
CA ALA A 125 4.93 1.21 -6.87
C ALA A 125 6.23 1.58 -6.13
N ILE A 126 6.53 2.89 -6.00
CA ILE A 126 7.67 3.38 -5.21
C ILE A 126 7.50 3.02 -3.73
N ALA A 127 6.31 3.23 -3.15
CA ALA A 127 6.02 2.85 -1.76
C ALA A 127 6.16 1.35 -1.54
N GLN A 128 5.69 0.53 -2.49
CA GLN A 128 5.80 -0.93 -2.43
C GLN A 128 7.26 -1.37 -2.46
N LEU A 129 8.08 -0.81 -3.36
CA LEU A 129 9.51 -1.09 -3.40
C LEU A 129 10.21 -0.77 -2.07
N TRP A 130 9.76 0.28 -1.37
CA TRP A 130 10.32 0.64 -0.08
C TRP A 130 9.93 -0.33 1.03
N VAL A 131 8.64 -0.63 1.20
CA VAL A 131 8.21 -1.54 2.27
C VAL A 131 8.71 -2.97 2.04
N ASP A 132 8.93 -3.36 0.78
CA ASP A 132 9.55 -4.62 0.39
C ASP A 132 11.01 -4.77 0.88
N GLN A 133 11.60 -3.72 1.49
CA GLN A 133 12.90 -3.79 2.15
C GLN A 133 12.82 -4.18 3.64
N CYS A 134 11.60 -4.22 4.19
CA CYS A 134 11.29 -4.62 5.56
C CYS A 134 12.06 -3.84 6.64
N THR A 135 12.25 -2.53 6.40
CA THR A 135 12.85 -1.59 7.33
C THR A 135 11.86 -0.49 7.67
N PHE A 136 11.55 -0.33 8.95
CA PHE A 136 10.57 0.66 9.42
C PHE A 136 11.22 2.02 9.67
N ASN A 137 11.47 2.72 8.57
CA ASN A 137 11.98 4.07 8.52
C ASN A 137 11.58 4.73 7.20
N HIS A 138 11.73 6.04 7.08
CA HIS A 138 11.53 6.73 5.82
C HIS A 138 12.71 6.49 4.87
N ASP A 139 12.41 6.28 3.58
CA ASP A 139 13.41 6.29 2.51
C ASP A 139 14.00 7.68 2.26
N GLN A 140 15.12 7.71 1.53
CA GLN A 140 15.86 8.94 1.25
C GLN A 140 15.17 9.80 0.19
N GLU A 141 14.64 9.19 -0.89
CA GLU A 141 14.05 9.90 -2.01
C GLU A 141 13.02 9.01 -2.73
N ARG A 142 11.84 9.58 -3.01
CA ARG A 142 10.62 8.87 -3.42
C ARG A 142 9.77 9.65 -4.44
N SER A 143 10.37 10.62 -5.12
CA SER A 143 9.70 11.47 -6.09
C SER A 143 9.16 10.67 -7.29
N THR A 144 7.95 10.98 -7.72
CA THR A 144 7.40 10.47 -8.99
C THR A 144 7.97 11.25 -10.16
N VAL A 145 8.26 10.60 -11.29
CA VAL A 145 8.90 11.20 -12.48
C VAL A 145 8.20 10.86 -13.80
N LYS A 146 7.22 9.95 -13.82
CA LYS A 146 6.60 9.42 -15.05
C LYS A 146 5.93 10.48 -15.92
N THR A 147 5.56 11.62 -15.34
CA THR A 147 4.96 12.76 -16.06
C THR A 147 6.00 13.66 -16.76
N GLY A 148 7.29 13.30 -16.72
CA GLY A 148 8.40 14.12 -17.23
C GLY A 148 8.83 15.23 -16.27
N LYS A 149 8.14 15.39 -15.14
CA LYS A 149 8.50 16.29 -14.04
C LYS A 149 8.68 15.49 -12.76
N SER A 150 9.77 15.77 -12.03
CA SER A 150 9.95 15.26 -10.68
C SER A 150 8.98 15.97 -9.73
N ILE A 151 8.12 15.20 -9.07
CA ILE A 151 7.23 15.67 -8.01
C ILE A 151 7.67 15.03 -6.71
N THR A 152 8.12 15.84 -5.76
CA THR A 152 8.47 15.38 -4.41
C THR A 152 7.23 14.82 -3.71
N ASN A 153 7.39 13.66 -3.09
CA ASN A 153 6.32 12.98 -2.36
C ASN A 153 6.64 12.95 -0.85
N GLY A 154 5.65 13.25 -0.02
CA GLY A 154 5.69 12.99 1.42
C GLY A 154 5.44 11.52 1.71
N GLN A 155 5.56 11.09 2.97
CA GLN A 155 5.32 9.70 3.35
C GLN A 155 4.79 9.57 4.77
N ASN A 156 3.80 8.70 4.94
CA ASN A 156 3.38 8.20 6.25
C ASN A 156 3.74 6.72 6.36
N LEU A 157 4.13 6.29 7.56
CA LEU A 157 4.50 4.90 7.86
C LEU A 157 3.67 4.38 9.03
N TYR A 158 3.26 3.13 8.92
CA TYR A 158 2.57 2.40 9.97
C TYR A 158 3.17 1.01 10.12
N MET A 159 3.32 0.56 11.36
CA MET A 159 3.78 -0.78 11.69
C MET A 159 2.68 -1.50 12.48
N GLY A 160 2.35 -2.70 12.03
CA GLY A 160 1.47 -3.63 12.74
C GLY A 160 2.20 -4.92 13.09
N MET A 161 1.68 -5.66 14.08
CA MET A 161 2.19 -6.97 14.50
C MET A 161 1.04 -7.94 14.78
N GLY A 162 1.30 -9.24 14.65
CA GLY A 162 0.35 -10.31 15.00
C GLY A 162 -0.42 -10.87 13.80
N PRO A 163 -1.17 -11.96 13.97
CA PRO A 163 -1.78 -12.68 12.86
C PRO A 163 -2.87 -11.84 12.14
N GLY A 164 -3.19 -12.23 10.90
CA GLY A 164 -4.25 -11.60 10.11
C GLY A 164 -3.75 -10.56 9.10
N ASP A 165 -4.71 -9.92 8.41
CA ASP A 165 -4.45 -8.90 7.40
C ASP A 165 -4.14 -7.52 8.00
N LEU A 166 -3.66 -6.60 7.17
CA LEU A 166 -3.51 -5.20 7.56
C LEU A 166 -4.89 -4.59 7.83
N ASP A 167 -5.07 -4.02 9.02
CA ASP A 167 -6.20 -3.14 9.26
C ASP A 167 -5.89 -1.73 8.73
N ILE A 168 -6.36 -1.48 7.50
CA ILE A 168 -6.19 -0.18 6.82
C ILE A 168 -6.88 0.95 7.60
N ASP A 169 -8.03 0.68 8.21
CA ASP A 169 -8.76 1.72 8.95
C ASP A 169 -8.01 2.07 10.22
N ASP A 170 -7.49 1.08 10.95
CA ASP A 170 -6.65 1.32 12.12
C ASP A 170 -5.40 2.14 11.77
N ALA A 171 -4.70 1.80 10.69
CA ALA A 171 -3.51 2.54 10.26
C ALA A 171 -3.80 4.01 9.92
N ILE A 172 -4.86 4.27 9.14
CA ILE A 172 -5.25 5.63 8.75
C ILE A 172 -5.80 6.40 9.96
N ASN A 173 -6.54 5.74 10.84
CA ASN A 173 -7.02 6.35 12.08
C ASN A 173 -5.85 6.70 13.00
N ALA A 174 -4.86 5.83 13.16
CA ALA A 174 -3.67 6.12 13.98
C ALA A 174 -2.95 7.39 13.51
N TRP A 175 -2.78 7.56 12.19
CA TRP A 175 -2.23 8.80 11.62
C TRP A 175 -3.14 10.01 11.85
N PHE A 176 -4.47 9.84 11.69
CA PHE A 176 -5.42 10.94 11.84
C PHE A 176 -5.56 11.40 13.29
N GLU A 177 -5.51 10.49 14.26
CA GLU A 177 -5.69 10.75 15.69
C GLU A 177 -4.58 11.64 16.29
N GLU A 178 -3.45 11.80 15.60
CA GLU A 178 -2.45 12.83 15.91
C GLU A 178 -3.05 14.26 15.92
N VAL A 179 -4.22 14.47 15.31
CA VAL A 179 -5.01 15.72 15.42
C VAL A 179 -5.24 16.16 16.87
N LYS A 180 -5.32 15.20 17.81
CA LYS A 180 -5.47 15.48 19.26
C LYS A 180 -4.30 16.29 19.83
N SER A 181 -3.13 16.21 19.21
CA SER A 181 -1.93 16.97 19.58
C SER A 181 -1.58 18.08 18.60
N PHE A 182 -2.40 18.28 17.55
CA PHE A 182 -2.15 19.29 16.53
C PHE A 182 -2.79 20.63 16.88
N SER A 183 -1.97 21.67 17.05
CA SER A 183 -2.47 23.01 17.34
C SER A 183 -3.23 23.61 16.16
N PRO A 184 -4.43 24.18 16.34
CA PRO A 184 -5.13 24.93 15.30
C PRO A 184 -4.30 26.09 14.72
N SER A 185 -3.43 26.71 15.53
CA SER A 185 -2.55 27.78 15.04
C SER A 185 -1.49 27.30 14.04
N SER A 186 -1.16 26.00 14.06
CA SER A 186 -0.24 25.39 13.10
C SER A 186 -0.85 25.21 11.72
N VAL A 187 -2.17 25.42 11.54
CA VAL A 187 -2.82 25.33 10.22
C VAL A 187 -2.30 26.39 9.26
N THR A 188 -2.16 27.64 9.70
CA THR A 188 -1.75 28.75 8.84
C THR A 188 -0.23 28.90 8.75
N ASN A 189 0.50 28.39 9.74
CA ASN A 189 1.96 28.45 9.82
C ASN A 189 2.48 27.12 10.36
N PHE A 190 2.59 26.12 9.49
CA PHE A 190 2.94 24.77 9.89
C PHE A 190 4.31 24.69 10.58
N GLN A 191 4.32 24.03 11.73
CA GLN A 191 5.52 23.66 12.47
C GLN A 191 5.58 22.13 12.54
N PHE A 192 6.69 21.56 12.08
CA PHE A 192 6.84 20.12 12.08
C PHE A 192 7.03 19.59 13.51
N SER A 193 6.28 18.54 13.85
CA SER A 193 6.51 17.72 15.02
C SER A 193 6.34 16.25 14.63
N MET A 194 7.22 15.39 15.14
CA MET A 194 7.13 13.94 14.95
C MET A 194 5.79 13.36 15.44
N SER A 195 5.12 14.01 16.39
CA SER A 195 3.82 13.56 16.92
C SER A 195 2.61 13.96 16.09
N THR A 196 2.79 14.78 15.04
CA THR A 196 1.68 15.31 14.23
C THR A 196 1.96 15.35 12.73
N GLY A 197 3.10 14.81 12.32
CA GLY A 197 3.55 14.81 10.93
C GLY A 197 2.64 13.99 10.02
N HIS A 198 2.08 12.89 10.51
CA HIS A 198 1.21 12.05 9.70
C HIS A 198 -0.16 12.69 9.49
N TYR A 199 -0.75 13.26 10.56
CA TYR A 199 -2.02 13.98 10.44
C TYR A 199 -1.89 15.17 9.48
N SER A 200 -0.87 16.01 9.67
CA SER A 200 -0.67 17.21 8.84
C SER A 200 -0.46 16.87 7.36
N GLN A 201 0.25 15.79 7.03
CA GLN A 201 0.37 15.32 5.66
C GLN A 201 -0.97 14.82 5.10
N LEU A 202 -1.73 14.06 5.90
CA LEU A 202 -3.02 13.50 5.51
C LEU A 202 -4.02 14.61 5.13
N VAL A 203 -4.01 15.73 5.86
CA VAL A 203 -4.89 16.88 5.63
C VAL A 203 -4.22 18.04 4.89
N TRP A 204 -3.10 17.80 4.22
CA TRP A 204 -2.41 18.84 3.46
C TRP A 204 -3.21 19.18 2.19
N ALA A 205 -3.73 20.41 2.07
CA ALA A 205 -4.66 20.79 1.01
C ALA A 205 -4.08 20.64 -0.39
N LYS A 206 -2.79 20.98 -0.56
CA LYS A 206 -2.09 20.93 -1.86
C LYS A 206 -1.73 19.52 -2.30
N THR A 207 -1.82 18.51 -1.43
CA THR A 207 -1.63 17.11 -1.82
C THR A 207 -2.85 16.67 -2.63
N THR A 208 -2.62 16.13 -3.81
CA THR A 208 -3.69 15.77 -4.75
C THR A 208 -3.75 14.28 -5.05
N SER A 209 -2.70 13.54 -4.72
CA SER A 209 -2.61 12.12 -5.01
C SER A 209 -1.93 11.34 -3.91
N ILE A 210 -2.27 10.05 -3.82
CA ILE A 210 -1.73 9.11 -2.85
C ILE A 210 -1.46 7.77 -3.52
N GLY A 211 -0.37 7.10 -3.14
CA GLY A 211 -0.11 5.72 -3.53
C GLY A 211 0.61 4.99 -2.40
N CYS A 212 0.16 3.78 -2.09
CA CYS A 212 0.62 3.05 -0.91
C CYS A 212 1.17 1.66 -1.25
N GLY A 213 2.05 1.17 -0.38
CA GLY A 213 2.63 -0.16 -0.42
C GLY A 213 2.45 -0.88 0.91
N PHE A 214 2.38 -2.21 0.84
CA PHE A 214 2.19 -3.07 2.00
C PHE A 214 3.07 -4.33 1.93
N VAL A 215 3.63 -4.73 3.07
CA VAL A 215 4.23 -6.05 3.26
C VAL A 215 3.87 -6.63 4.63
N ASN A 216 3.60 -7.93 4.67
CA ASN A 216 3.64 -8.79 5.84
C ASN A 216 4.83 -9.74 5.70
N TYR A 217 5.71 -9.80 6.69
CA TYR A 217 6.92 -10.62 6.68
C TYR A 217 7.23 -11.22 8.07
N GLY A 218 8.11 -12.22 8.08
CA GLY A 218 8.58 -12.89 9.29
C GLY A 218 7.44 -13.45 10.15
N ASN A 219 7.48 -13.12 11.44
CA ASN A 219 6.46 -13.49 12.43
C ASN A 219 5.29 -12.48 12.43
N ASP A 220 4.65 -12.31 11.28
CA ASP A 220 3.53 -11.39 11.03
C ASP A 220 3.80 -9.91 11.39
N GLN A 221 5.00 -9.45 11.09
CA GLN A 221 5.31 -8.01 11.08
C GLN A 221 4.76 -7.39 9.80
N LYS A 222 4.10 -6.24 9.94
CA LYS A 222 3.45 -5.53 8.84
C LYS A 222 4.03 -4.13 8.72
N ILE A 223 4.44 -3.75 7.52
CA ILE A 223 4.78 -2.36 7.20
C ILE A 223 3.83 -1.87 6.12
N PHE A 224 3.22 -0.73 6.39
CA PHE A 224 2.34 -0.01 5.47
C PHE A 224 2.86 1.41 5.28
N ALA A 225 3.08 1.80 4.03
CA ALA A 225 3.58 3.12 3.68
C ALA A 225 2.67 3.76 2.64
N CYS A 226 2.34 5.04 2.83
CA CYS A 226 1.65 5.84 1.82
C CYS A 226 2.51 7.02 1.40
N ASN A 227 2.72 7.18 0.10
CA ASN A 227 3.39 8.32 -0.51
C ASN A 227 2.35 9.34 -0.99
N TYR A 228 2.61 10.63 -0.74
CA TYR A 228 1.67 11.73 -0.96
C TYR A 228 2.24 12.75 -1.95
N GLY A 229 1.56 12.98 -3.08
CA GLY A 229 2.05 13.81 -4.16
C GLY A 229 1.11 14.98 -4.48
N PRO A 230 1.60 16.23 -4.56
CA PRO A 230 2.88 16.70 -4.03
C PRO A 230 3.02 16.54 -2.50
N ALA A 231 4.25 16.57 -2.00
CA ALA A 231 4.54 16.49 -0.57
C ALA A 231 3.85 17.60 0.24
N GLY A 232 3.53 17.30 1.49
CA GLY A 232 3.11 18.27 2.49
C GLY A 232 4.22 18.61 3.48
N ASN A 233 3.81 19.07 4.66
CA ASN A 233 4.69 19.30 5.81
C ASN A 233 5.84 20.29 5.57
N PHE A 234 5.65 21.23 4.63
CA PHE A 234 6.61 22.30 4.42
C PHE A 234 6.48 23.32 5.57
N MET A 235 7.53 23.41 6.40
CA MET A 235 7.57 24.37 7.51
C MET A 235 7.32 25.80 7.01
N GLY A 236 6.51 26.54 7.76
CA GLY A 236 6.15 27.92 7.41
C GLY A 236 5.04 28.05 6.37
N GLN A 237 4.63 26.95 5.71
CA GLN A 237 3.50 26.95 4.77
C GLN A 237 2.20 26.63 5.52
N PRO A 238 1.04 27.07 5.00
CA PRO A 238 -0.24 26.61 5.51
C PRO A 238 -0.47 25.14 5.16
N VAL A 239 -1.01 24.37 6.11
CA VAL A 239 -1.53 23.01 5.87
C VAL A 239 -2.70 23.08 4.89
N TYR A 240 -3.59 24.04 5.10
CA TYR A 240 -4.69 24.41 4.22
C TYR A 240 -5.08 25.87 4.47
N LYS A 241 -5.79 26.50 3.52
CA LYS A 241 -6.34 27.84 3.70
C LYS A 241 -7.58 27.76 4.56
N THR A 242 -7.64 28.57 5.62
CA THR A 242 -8.83 28.61 6.49
C THR A 242 -10.00 29.29 5.79
N GLY A 243 -11.21 28.80 6.03
CA GLY A 243 -12.46 29.35 5.50
C GLY A 243 -13.45 28.26 5.12
N LYS A 244 -14.66 28.68 4.71
CA LYS A 244 -15.74 27.74 4.36
C LYS A 244 -15.27 26.72 3.34
N ALA A 245 -15.66 25.45 3.52
CA ALA A 245 -15.33 24.39 2.58
C ALA A 245 -15.57 24.80 1.12
N CYS A 246 -14.59 24.53 0.26
CA CYS A 246 -14.57 24.89 -1.17
C CYS A 246 -14.64 26.39 -1.52
N SER A 247 -14.60 27.33 -0.56
CA SER A 247 -14.69 28.76 -0.85
C SER A 247 -13.45 29.36 -1.52
N ALA A 248 -12.35 28.61 -1.58
CA ALA A 248 -11.10 29.04 -2.19
C ALA A 248 -10.39 27.90 -2.95
N CYS A 249 -11.17 27.01 -3.59
CA CYS A 249 -10.58 25.96 -4.41
C CYS A 249 -9.64 26.52 -5.50
N PRO A 250 -8.52 25.82 -5.79
CA PRO A 250 -7.62 26.19 -6.88
C PRO A 250 -8.35 26.31 -8.23
N SER A 251 -7.86 27.15 -9.13
CA SER A 251 -8.51 27.39 -10.43
C SER A 251 -8.57 26.14 -11.32
N ASP A 252 -7.57 25.27 -11.22
CA ASP A 252 -7.49 23.97 -11.90
C ASP A 252 -8.28 22.86 -11.17
N MET A 253 -8.88 23.16 -10.01
CA MET A 253 -9.72 22.27 -9.22
C MET A 253 -10.97 22.99 -8.66
N SER A 254 -11.65 23.76 -9.52
CA SER A 254 -12.70 24.69 -9.10
C SER A 254 -14.03 24.06 -8.65
N LYS A 255 -14.24 22.75 -8.86
CA LYS A 255 -15.48 22.07 -8.47
C LYS A 255 -15.43 21.62 -7.01
N CYS A 256 -16.57 21.69 -6.33
CA CYS A 256 -16.72 21.18 -4.98
C CYS A 256 -17.43 19.82 -5.00
N ASP A 257 -16.74 18.78 -4.54
CA ASP A 257 -17.30 17.46 -4.27
C ASP A 257 -17.33 17.22 -2.76
N ASP A 258 -18.49 17.47 -2.18
CA ASP A 258 -18.78 17.22 -0.77
C ASP A 258 -17.74 17.83 0.18
N GLY A 259 -17.36 19.10 -0.05
CA GLY A 259 -16.38 19.83 0.76
C GLY A 259 -14.92 19.68 0.32
N LEU A 260 -14.64 18.97 -0.78
CA LEU A 260 -13.29 18.81 -1.35
C LEU A 260 -13.21 19.39 -2.76
N CYS A 261 -12.08 20.00 -3.10
CA CYS A 261 -11.80 20.58 -4.42
C CYS A 261 -11.46 19.49 -5.45
N THR A 262 -12.03 19.58 -6.63
CA THR A 262 -11.89 18.62 -7.74
C THR A 262 -11.83 19.33 -9.10
N LYS A 263 -11.25 18.66 -10.10
CA LYS A 263 -11.13 19.18 -11.49
C LYS A 263 -12.49 19.31 -12.19
#